data_AF-A0A7Z0NSE9-F1
#
_entry.id   AF-A0A7Z0NSE9-F1
#
_cell.length_a   1.000
_cell.length_b   1.000
_cell.length_c   1.000
_cell.angle_alpha   90.00
_cell.angle_beta   90.00
_cell.angle_gamma   90.00
#
_symmetry.space_group_name_H-M   'P 1'
#
loop_
_entity.id
_entity.type
_entity.pdbx_description
1 polymer ?
#
loop_
_entity_poly.entity_id
_entity_poly.type
_entity_poly.pdbx_seq_one_letter_code
_entity_poly.pdbx_strand_id
1 'polypeptide(L)'
;MTRCPRCALTCTAAGCPATAPLSWYAGREWGTAQQLVHRLGDDVTVAMVRRWRDRDGLTTHAGYSPLDEAARIEAAKRLSPRGRPRPT
;
A
#
# COMPACT_ATOMS: atom_id res chain seq x y z
N MET A 1 -6.53 -13.64 -19.26
CA MET A 1 -6.74 -12.75 -18.10
C MET A 1 -5.39 -12.19 -17.68
N THR A 2 -5.19 -10.87 -17.79
CA THR A 2 -3.91 -10.24 -17.46
C THR A 2 -3.86 -9.93 -15.96
N ARG A 3 -2.78 -10.32 -15.28
CA ARG A 3 -2.53 -9.96 -13.87
C ARG A 3 -1.78 -8.64 -13.81
N CYS A 4 -2.13 -7.78 -12.86
CA CYS A 4 -1.40 -6.55 -12.61
C CYS A 4 -0.01 -6.88 -12.04
N PRO A 5 1.09 -6.39 -12.65
CA PRO A 5 2.45 -6.66 -12.15
C PRO A 5 2.71 -6.05 -10.76
N ARG A 6 1.91 -5.06 -10.36
CA ARG A 6 2.11 -4.30 -9.12
C ARG A 6 1.42 -4.91 -7.90
N CYS A 7 0.16 -5.33 -8.07
CA CYS A 7 -0.68 -5.80 -6.97
C CYS A 7 -1.25 -7.21 -7.16
N ALA A 8 -0.88 -7.89 -8.25
CA ALA A 8 -1.28 -9.25 -8.61
C ALA A 8 -2.80 -9.49 -8.77
N LEU A 9 -3.63 -8.44 -8.75
CA LEU A 9 -5.05 -8.58 -9.06
C LEU A 9 -5.26 -8.88 -10.54
N THR A 10 -6.35 -9.57 -10.85
CA THR A 10 -6.81 -9.75 -12.23
C THR A 10 -7.30 -8.40 -12.75
N CYS A 11 -6.74 -7.93 -13.86
CA CYS A 11 -7.20 -6.72 -14.52
C CYS A 11 -8.57 -6.96 -15.16
N THR A 12 -9.44 -5.95 -15.12
CA THR A 12 -10.70 -5.91 -15.84
C THR A 12 -10.52 -5.16 -17.16
N ALA A 13 -11.58 -5.06 -17.97
CA ALA A 13 -11.58 -4.22 -19.16
C ALA A 13 -11.30 -2.74 -18.86
N ALA A 14 -11.61 -2.28 -17.64
CA ALA A 14 -11.35 -0.92 -17.18
C ALA A 14 -9.93 -0.72 -16.58
N GLY A 15 -9.11 -1.77 -16.56
CA GLY A 15 -7.75 -1.74 -16.01
C GLY A 15 -7.63 -2.42 -14.65
N CYS A 16 -6.65 -2.00 -13.85
CA CYS A 16 -6.39 -2.58 -12.53
C CYS A 16 -7.43 -2.09 -11.52
N PRO A 17 -8.22 -2.96 -10.87
CA PRO A 17 -9.24 -2.52 -9.90
C PRO A 17 -8.65 -1.78 -8.70
N ALA A 18 -7.37 -2.00 -8.38
CA ALA A 18 -6.68 -1.31 -7.28
C ALA A 18 -6.33 0.16 -7.59
N THR A 19 -6.56 0.67 -8.80
CA THR A 19 -6.44 2.11 -9.10
C THR A 19 -7.73 2.88 -8.82
N ALA A 20 -8.79 2.21 -8.37
CA ALA A 20 -10.03 2.86 -7.95
C ALA A 20 -9.77 3.88 -6.81
N PRO A 21 -10.63 4.90 -6.66
CA PRO A 21 -10.53 5.86 -5.57
C PRO A 21 -10.48 5.20 -4.18
N LEU A 22 -9.75 5.82 -3.26
CA LEU A 22 -9.73 5.42 -1.86
C LEU A 22 -11.01 5.87 -1.17
N SER A 23 -11.38 5.18 -0.09
CA SER A 23 -12.54 5.55 0.72
C SER A 23 -12.16 6.68 1.68
N TRP A 24 -12.94 7.75 1.72
CA TRP A 24 -12.76 8.82 2.70
C TRP A 24 -13.51 8.49 3.99
N TYR A 25 -12.83 8.43 5.12
CA TYR A 25 -13.43 8.14 6.43
C TYR A 25 -12.65 8.81 7.56
N ALA A 26 -13.36 9.44 8.49
CA ALA A 26 -12.79 10.14 9.64
C ALA A 26 -11.65 11.11 9.27
N GLY A 27 -11.81 11.85 8.17
CA GLY A 27 -10.84 12.84 7.70
C GLY A 27 -9.57 12.27 7.05
N ARG A 28 -9.56 10.98 6.69
CA ARG A 28 -8.41 10.31 6.08
C ARG A 28 -8.84 9.48 4.88
N GLU A 29 -7.91 9.25 3.95
CA GLU A 29 -8.09 8.27 2.87
C GLU A 29 -7.71 6.86 3.35
N TRP A 30 -8.58 5.89 3.11
CA TRP A 30 -8.43 4.49 3.49
C TRP A 30 -8.43 3.58 2.27
N GLY A 31 -7.50 2.64 2.23
CA GLY A 31 -7.32 1.71 1.12
C GLY A 31 -6.98 0.29 1.53
N THR A 32 -7.32 -0.66 0.67
CA THR A 32 -6.77 -2.02 0.74
C THR A 32 -5.26 -2.02 0.48
N ALA A 33 -4.56 -3.10 0.85
CA ALA A 33 -3.13 -3.20 0.60
C ALA A 33 -2.77 -3.03 -0.89
N GLN A 34 -3.62 -3.53 -1.79
CA GLN A 34 -3.47 -3.39 -3.23
C GLN A 34 -3.62 -1.93 -3.67
N GLN A 35 -4.63 -1.20 -3.16
CA GLN A 35 -4.80 0.21 -3.50
C GLN A 35 -3.67 1.09 -2.95
N LEU A 36 -3.22 0.83 -1.71
CA LEU A 36 -2.15 1.61 -1.08
C LEU A 36 -0.84 1.52 -1.86
N VAL A 37 -0.50 0.34 -2.38
CA VAL A 37 0.66 0.15 -3.28
C VAL A 37 0.61 1.03 -4.52
N HIS A 38 -0.57 1.26 -5.10
CA HIS A 38 -0.72 2.17 -6.25
C HIS A 38 -0.54 3.64 -5.89
N ARG A 39 -0.72 4.02 -4.62
CA ARG A 39 -0.58 5.40 -4.14
C ARG A 39 0.80 5.73 -3.59
N LEU A 40 1.47 4.74 -2.99
CA LEU A 40 2.74 4.94 -2.27
C LEU A 40 3.99 4.87 -3.16
N GLY A 41 3.84 4.50 -4.44
CA GLY A 41 4.98 4.38 -5.36
C GLY A 41 5.56 2.96 -5.45
N ASP A 42 6.45 2.78 -6.43
CA ASP A 42 6.81 1.48 -7.02
C ASP A 42 7.63 0.59 -6.08
N ASP A 43 8.29 1.23 -5.11
CA ASP A 43 9.09 0.56 -4.08
C ASP A 43 8.23 -0.14 -3.03
N VAL A 44 6.93 0.19 -2.94
CA VAL A 44 6.02 -0.41 -1.97
C VAL A 44 5.29 -1.60 -2.59
N THR A 45 5.39 -2.76 -1.94
CA THR A 45 4.71 -3.99 -2.37
C THR A 45 3.56 -4.35 -1.44
N VAL A 46 2.62 -5.19 -1.92
CA VAL A 46 1.47 -5.65 -1.11
C VAL A 46 1.95 -6.39 0.13
N ALA A 47 3.04 -7.15 0.00
CA ALA A 47 3.66 -7.88 1.11
C ALA A 47 4.22 -6.94 2.18
N MET A 48 4.80 -5.80 1.77
CA MET A 48 5.25 -4.78 2.72
C MET A 48 4.09 -4.18 3.50
N VAL A 49 3.01 -3.79 2.82
CA VAL A 49 1.83 -3.23 3.50
C VAL A 49 1.26 -4.23 4.50
N ARG A 50 1.14 -5.51 4.13
CA ARG A 50 0.73 -6.59 5.05
C ARG A 50 1.67 -6.68 6.27
N ARG A 51 2.99 -6.68 6.03
CA ARG A 51 3.98 -6.72 7.11
C ARG A 51 3.87 -5.52 8.05
N TRP A 52 3.56 -4.33 7.53
CA TRP A 52 3.35 -3.14 8.35
C TRP A 52 2.14 -3.28 9.27
N ARG A 53 1.05 -3.92 8.80
CA ARG A 53 -0.11 -4.26 9.63
C ARG A 53 0.26 -5.22 10.75
N ASP A 54 1.03 -6.24 10.41
CA ASP A 54 1.38 -7.31 11.34
C ASP A 54 2.43 -6.89 12.38
N ARG A 55 3.36 -5.98 12.03
CA ARG A 55 4.57 -5.73 12.83
C ARG A 55 4.88 -4.28 13.13
N ASP A 56 4.41 -3.34 12.32
CA ASP A 56 4.77 -1.93 12.43
C ASP A 56 3.61 -1.07 12.93
N GLY A 57 2.52 -1.71 13.32
CA GLY A 57 1.36 -1.05 13.93
C GLY A 57 0.48 -0.28 12.95
N LEU A 58 0.55 -0.59 11.64
CA LEU A 58 -0.32 0.08 10.66
C LEU A 58 -1.79 -0.21 10.98
N THR A 59 -2.53 0.85 11.31
CA THR A 59 -3.95 0.79 11.63
C THR A 59 -4.70 0.03 10.55
N THR A 60 -5.49 -0.97 10.95
CA THR A 60 -6.26 -1.79 10.02
C THR A 60 -7.68 -1.96 10.50
N HIS A 61 -8.64 -1.61 9.65
CA HIS A 61 -10.06 -1.79 9.90
C HIS A 61 -10.72 -2.42 8.68
N ALA A 62 -11.37 -3.58 8.86
CA ALA A 62 -12.01 -4.34 7.78
C ALA A 62 -11.12 -4.56 6.53
N GLY A 63 -9.80 -4.72 6.72
CA GLY A 63 -8.83 -4.90 5.62
C GLY A 63 -8.35 -3.60 4.94
N TYR A 64 -8.84 -2.44 5.38
CA TYR A 64 -8.40 -1.12 4.95
C TYR A 64 -7.41 -0.51 5.94
N SER A 65 -6.46 0.27 5.44
CA SER A 65 -5.52 1.05 6.25
C SER A 65 -5.43 2.49 5.72
N PRO A 66 -5.14 3.47 6.60
CA PRO A 66 -5.03 4.87 6.20
C PRO A 66 -3.75 5.13 5.39
N LEU A 67 -3.89 5.86 4.28
CA LEU A 67 -2.81 6.12 3.33
C LEU A 67 -1.66 6.92 3.96
N ASP A 68 -1.98 7.97 4.70
CA ASP A 68 -1.00 8.86 5.33
C ASP A 68 -0.15 8.13 6.40
N GLU A 69 -0.72 7.16 7.10
CA GLU A 69 0.02 6.31 8.04
C GLU A 69 0.97 5.35 7.35
N ALA A 70 0.50 4.71 6.28
CA ALA A 70 1.33 3.83 5.47
C ALA A 70 2.50 4.60 4.84
N ALA A 71 2.27 5.84 4.39
CA ALA A 71 3.31 6.73 3.90
C ALA A 71 4.34 7.10 4.98
N ARG A 72 3.90 7.38 6.22
CA ARG A 72 4.81 7.65 7.35
C ARG A 72 5.68 6.44 7.69
N ILE A 73 5.10 5.23 7.68
CA ILE A 73 5.87 4.00 7.91
C ILE A 73 6.87 3.77 6.77
N GLU A 74 6.47 3.98 5.51
CA GLU A 74 7.37 3.89 4.36
C GLU A 74 8.58 4.81 4.53
N ALA A 75 8.34 6.10 4.80
CA ALA A 75 9.39 7.09 4.98
C ALA A 75 10.33 6.71 6.13
N ALA A 76 9.78 6.31 7.28
CA ALA A 76 10.57 5.87 8.44
C ALA A 76 11.43 4.63 8.14
N LYS A 77 10.91 3.67 7.36
CA LYS A 77 11.65 2.47 6.95
C LYS A 77 12.71 2.78 5.90
N ARG A 78 12.45 3.73 5.00
CA ARG A 78 13.42 4.17 3.98
C ARG A 78 14.64 4.83 4.63
N LEU A 79 14.42 5.56 5.72
CA LEU A 79 15.48 6.20 6.51
C LEU A 79 16.20 5.23 7.49
N SER A 80 15.68 4.01 7.69
CA SER A 80 16.24 3.09 8.67
C SER A 80 17.42 2.28 8.09
N PRO A 81 18.61 2.27 8.74
CA PRO A 81 19.78 1.52 8.27
C PRO A 81 19.66 0.00 8.47
N ARG A 82 18.62 -0.47 9.19
CA ARG A 82 18.34 -1.91 9.36
C ARG A 82 17.75 -2.55 8.10
N GLY A 83 17.33 -1.76 7.11
CA GLY A 83 16.97 -2.22 5.78
C GLY A 83 18.12 -2.03 4.81
N ARG A 84 18.32 -2.95 3.86
CA ARG A 84 19.18 -2.70 2.70
C ARG A 84 18.71 -1.38 2.05
N PRO A 85 19.59 -0.38 1.83
CA PRO A 85 19.22 0.83 1.11
C PRO A 85 18.60 0.45 -0.23
N ARG A 86 17.44 1.03 -0.56
CA ARG A 86 16.84 0.84 -1.88
C ARG A 86 17.44 1.86 -2.83
N PRO A 87 17.88 1.45 -4.03
CA PRO A 87 18.31 2.41 -5.03
C PRO A 87 17.14 3.33 -5.39
N THR A 88 17.42 4.63 -5.41
CA THR A 88 16.54 5.70 -5.91
C THR A 88 16.40 5.65 -7.42
#